data_AF-A0A2J8UV56-F1
#
_entry.id   AF-A0A2J8UV56-F1
#
_cell.length_a   1.000
_cell.length_b   1.000
_cell.length_c   1.000
_cell.angle_alpha   90.00
_cell.angle_beta   90.00
_cell.angle_gamma   90.00
#
_symmetry.space_group_name_H-M   'P 1'
#
loop_
_entity.id
_entity.type
_entity.pdbx_description
1 polymer ?
#
loop_
_entity_poly.entity_id
_entity_poly.type
_entity_poly.pdbx_seq_one_letter_code
_entity_poly.pdbx_strand_id
1 'polypeptide(L)'
;MLPPQKKPWESMAKGLVLGALFTSFLLLVYSYAVPPLHAGLASTTPEAAASCSPPALEPEAVIRANGSAGECQPRRNIVFLKTHKTASSTLLNILFRFGQKHRLKFAFPNGRNDFDYPTFFARSLVRDYRPGACFNIICNHMRFHYDEVRGLVPPNAIFITVLRDPARLFESSFHYFGPVVPLTWKLSAGDKLAEFLQD
;
A
#
# COMPACT_ATOMS: atom_id res chain seq x y z
N MET A 1 50.78 -47.03 -26.34
CA MET A 1 50.44 -45.75 -27.02
C MET A 1 49.63 -44.93 -26.01
N LEU A 2 50.25 -43.96 -25.34
CA LEU A 2 49.55 -43.12 -24.34
C LEU A 2 48.75 -42.02 -25.05
N PRO A 3 47.52 -41.71 -24.63
CA PRO A 3 46.72 -40.67 -25.26
C PRO A 3 47.31 -39.28 -24.95
N PRO A 4 47.17 -38.31 -25.87
CA PRO A 4 47.72 -36.98 -25.67
C PRO A 4 46.99 -36.26 -24.52
N GLN A 5 47.75 -35.79 -23.52
CA GLN A 5 47.22 -34.92 -22.47
C GLN A 5 46.73 -33.61 -23.08
N LYS A 6 45.43 -33.35 -22.97
CA LYS A 6 44.84 -32.06 -23.35
C LYS A 6 45.38 -30.97 -22.43
N LYS A 7 45.87 -29.88 -23.02
CA LYS A 7 46.50 -28.79 -22.27
C LYS A 7 45.44 -28.11 -21.37
N PRO A 8 45.74 -27.87 -20.08
CA PRO A 8 44.75 -27.42 -19.09
C PRO A 8 44.05 -26.09 -19.45
N TRP A 9 44.71 -25.22 -20.23
CA TRP A 9 44.15 -23.93 -20.67
C TRP A 9 42.92 -24.09 -21.59
N GLU A 10 42.87 -25.16 -22.40
CA GLU A 10 41.73 -25.41 -23.30
C GLU A 10 40.46 -25.77 -22.52
N SER A 11 40.62 -26.45 -21.38
CA SER A 11 39.51 -26.79 -20.51
C SER A 11 38.99 -25.58 -19.75
N MET A 12 39.87 -24.69 -19.31
CA MET A 12 39.50 -23.43 -18.67
C MET A 12 38.80 -22.48 -19.65
N ALA A 13 39.30 -22.37 -20.89
CA ALA A 13 38.69 -21.57 -21.94
C ALA A 13 37.26 -22.05 -22.27
N LYS A 14 37.06 -23.37 -22.34
CA LYS A 14 35.71 -23.96 -22.54
C LYS A 14 34.78 -23.66 -21.38
N GLY A 15 35.28 -23.71 -20.15
CA GLY A 15 34.51 -23.32 -18.95
C GLY A 15 34.09 -21.86 -18.96
N LEU A 16 35.01 -20.96 -19.36
CA LEU A 16 34.73 -19.53 -19.48
C LEU A 16 33.68 -19.23 -20.56
N VAL A 17 33.81 -19.86 -21.73
CA VAL A 17 32.84 -19.72 -22.82
C VAL A 17 31.46 -20.25 -22.41
N LEU A 18 31.41 -21.42 -21.76
CA LEU A 18 30.14 -21.98 -21.29
C LEU A 18 29.49 -21.10 -20.21
N GLY A 19 30.29 -20.54 -19.30
CA GLY A 19 29.83 -19.59 -18.29
C GLY A 19 29.25 -18.33 -18.92
N ALA A 20 29.94 -17.73 -19.89
CA ALA A 20 29.47 -16.54 -20.59
C ALA A 20 28.18 -16.77 -21.38
N LEU A 21 28.03 -17.94 -22.01
CA LEU A 21 26.80 -18.33 -22.69
C LEU A 21 25.64 -18.50 -21.70
N PHE A 22 25.89 -19.14 -20.56
CA PHE A 22 24.89 -19.35 -19.53
C PHE A 22 24.43 -18.03 -18.89
N THR A 23 25.35 -17.12 -18.56
CA THR A 23 24.99 -15.79 -18.03
C THR A 23 24.21 -14.96 -19.04
N SER A 24 24.59 -15.02 -20.32
CA SER A 24 23.88 -14.30 -21.39
C SER A 24 22.46 -14.86 -21.58
N PHE A 25 22.29 -16.18 -21.53
CA PHE A 25 20.98 -16.82 -21.59
C PHE A 25 20.11 -16.43 -20.40
N LEU A 26 20.65 -16.42 -19.18
CA LEU A 26 19.91 -15.98 -17.99
C LEU A 26 19.51 -14.50 -18.07
N LEU A 27 20.38 -13.63 -18.58
CA LEU A 27 20.05 -12.20 -18.80
C LEU A 27 18.96 -12.01 -19.84
N LEU A 28 18.99 -12.77 -20.94
CA LEU A 28 17.93 -12.79 -21.94
C LEU A 28 16.60 -13.24 -21.33
N VAL A 29 16.58 -14.38 -20.63
CA VAL A 29 15.39 -14.88 -19.94
C VAL A 29 14.87 -13.86 -18.94
N TYR A 30 15.74 -13.22 -18.17
CA TYR A 30 15.36 -12.16 -17.24
C TYR A 30 14.73 -10.95 -17.96
N SER A 31 15.31 -10.52 -19.08
CA SER A 31 14.78 -9.40 -19.89
C SER A 31 13.42 -9.71 -20.55
N TYR A 32 13.11 -10.98 -20.81
CA TYR A 32 11.81 -11.40 -21.34
C TYR A 32 10.77 -11.68 -20.25
N ALA A 33 11.20 -12.18 -19.09
CA ALA A 33 10.31 -12.52 -17.98
C ALA A 33 9.94 -11.31 -17.10
N VAL A 34 10.80 -10.28 -17.06
CA VAL A 34 10.56 -9.05 -16.31
C VAL A 34 10.23 -7.94 -17.31
N PRO A 35 8.98 -7.44 -17.36
CA PRO A 35 8.64 -6.25 -18.14
C PRO A 35 9.58 -5.10 -17.76
N PRO A 36 10.00 -4.24 -18.69
CA PRO A 36 10.81 -3.08 -18.34
C PRO A 36 10.10 -2.32 -17.22
N LEU A 37 10.84 -2.07 -16.12
CA LEU A 37 10.45 -1.06 -15.16
C LEU A 37 10.28 0.22 -15.97
N HIS A 38 9.04 0.59 -16.23
CA HIS A 38 8.73 1.94 -16.68
C HIS A 38 9.21 2.85 -15.55
N ALA A 39 10.44 3.34 -15.66
CA ALA A 39 10.84 4.59 -15.08
C ALA A 39 9.94 5.63 -15.77
N GLY A 40 8.73 5.78 -15.21
CA GLY A 40 7.76 6.75 -15.65
C GLY A 40 8.36 8.12 -15.45
N LEU A 41 8.97 8.64 -16.50
CA LEU A 41 9.19 10.06 -16.67
C LEU A 41 7.80 10.68 -16.84
N ALA A 42 7.15 11.01 -15.72
CA ALA A 42 5.91 11.77 -15.72
C ALA A 42 6.23 13.20 -16.15
N SER A 43 6.30 13.43 -17.47
CA SER A 43 6.16 14.75 -18.07
C SER A 43 4.70 14.94 -18.44
N THR A 44 3.98 15.70 -17.63
CA THR A 44 3.12 16.84 -18.01
C THR A 44 2.13 17.14 -16.88
N THR A 45 2.24 18.32 -16.29
CA THR A 45 1.14 19.03 -15.62
C THR A 45 0.76 20.22 -16.52
N PRO A 46 -0.47 20.78 -16.48
CA PRO A 46 -1.48 20.64 -15.42
C PRO A 46 -2.93 20.54 -15.96
N GLU A 47 -3.52 19.35 -15.95
CA GLU A 47 -4.97 19.27 -15.78
C GLU A 47 -5.16 18.86 -14.33
N ALA A 48 -5.44 19.85 -13.47
CA ALA A 48 -5.67 19.65 -12.05
C ALA A 48 -6.62 18.46 -11.88
N ALA A 49 -6.10 17.32 -11.41
CA ALA A 49 -6.83 16.07 -11.36
C ALA A 49 -8.20 16.33 -10.73
N ALA A 50 -9.26 16.24 -11.54
CA ALA A 50 -10.57 16.73 -11.18
C ALA A 50 -10.98 16.17 -9.82
N SER A 51 -11.23 17.07 -8.87
CA SER A 51 -11.69 16.71 -7.53
C SER A 51 -13.05 16.04 -7.63
N CYS A 52 -13.38 15.20 -6.64
CA CYS A 52 -14.70 14.63 -6.46
C CYS A 52 -15.75 15.75 -6.52
N SER A 53 -16.57 15.67 -7.56
CA SER A 53 -17.78 16.47 -7.75
C SER A 53 -18.95 15.49 -7.67
N PRO A 54 -19.62 15.35 -6.52
CA PRO A 54 -20.75 14.45 -6.41
C PRO A 54 -21.83 14.86 -7.44
N PRO A 55 -22.50 13.91 -8.11
CA PRO A 55 -23.64 14.25 -8.95
C PRO A 55 -24.67 15.01 -8.11
N ALA A 56 -25.33 16.02 -8.70
CA ALA A 56 -26.23 16.97 -8.03
C ALA A 56 -27.55 16.36 -7.49
N LEU A 57 -27.56 15.09 -7.12
CA LEU A 57 -28.71 14.36 -6.60
C LEU A 57 -28.31 13.65 -5.31
N GLU A 58 -28.46 14.37 -4.21
CA GLU A 58 -29.23 13.99 -3.03
C GLU A 58 -29.37 15.29 -2.23
N PRO A 59 -30.57 15.69 -1.78
CA PRO A 59 -30.71 16.83 -0.88
C PRO A 59 -29.85 16.53 0.35
N GLU A 60 -28.68 17.16 0.44
CA GLU A 60 -27.97 17.27 1.70
C GLU A 60 -29.00 17.86 2.64
N ALA A 61 -29.46 17.05 3.60
CA ALA A 61 -30.54 17.42 4.50
C ALA A 61 -30.16 18.76 5.11
N VAL A 62 -30.72 19.82 4.55
CA VAL A 62 -30.51 21.19 4.98
C VAL A 62 -30.92 21.16 6.42
N ILE A 63 -29.94 21.33 7.30
CA ILE A 63 -30.10 21.34 8.74
C ILE A 63 -31.11 22.45 9.02
N ARG A 64 -32.38 22.08 9.16
CA ARG A 64 -33.38 22.95 9.74
C ARG A 64 -33.01 23.05 11.20
N ALA A 65 -32.31 24.13 11.53
CA ALA A 65 -32.19 24.60 12.89
C ALA A 65 -33.59 25.03 13.36
N ASN A 66 -34.37 24.08 13.87
CA ASN A 66 -35.46 24.39 14.78
C ASN A 66 -35.88 23.13 15.57
N GLY A 67 -35.61 23.17 16.88
CA GLY A 67 -36.47 22.58 17.91
C GLY A 67 -36.57 21.05 17.98
N SER A 68 -35.52 20.38 18.44
CA SER A 68 -35.49 19.19 19.31
C SER A 68 -34.06 18.63 19.29
N ALA A 69 -33.59 17.98 20.36
CA ALA A 69 -32.30 17.31 20.35
C ALA A 69 -32.34 16.17 19.31
N GLY A 70 -32.00 16.50 18.06
CA GLY A 70 -32.19 15.63 16.91
C GLY A 70 -31.35 14.36 17.01
N GLU A 71 -31.95 13.23 16.68
CA GLU A 71 -31.26 11.94 16.58
C GLU A 71 -29.97 12.08 15.76
N CYS A 72 -28.86 11.57 16.30
CA CYS A 72 -27.59 11.56 15.59
C CYS A 72 -27.72 10.74 14.29
N GLN A 73 -27.52 11.39 13.15
CA GLN A 73 -27.49 10.71 11.86
C GLN A 73 -26.10 10.13 11.58
N PRO A 74 -26.00 8.89 11.07
CA PRO A 74 -24.71 8.25 10.80
C PRO A 74 -23.96 8.97 9.67
N ARG A 75 -22.67 9.27 9.88
CA ARG A 75 -21.79 9.80 8.84
C ARG A 75 -21.48 8.67 7.84
N ARG A 76 -21.69 8.94 6.55
CA ARG A 76 -21.47 7.95 5.47
C ARG A 76 -20.18 8.18 4.68
N ASN A 77 -19.64 9.39 4.72
CA ASN A 77 -18.39 9.74 4.06
C ASN A 77 -17.26 9.71 5.10
N ILE A 78 -16.42 8.67 5.07
CA ILE A 78 -15.44 8.35 6.10
C ILE A 78 -14.08 8.06 5.45
N VAL A 79 -13.08 8.84 5.81
CA VAL A 79 -11.67 8.50 5.58
C VAL A 79 -11.11 7.95 6.88
N PHE A 80 -10.74 6.67 6.89
CA PHE A 80 -10.02 6.05 7.99
C PHE A 80 -8.55 5.90 7.62
N LEU A 81 -7.70 6.74 8.21
CA LEU A 81 -6.26 6.62 8.08
C LEU A 81 -5.77 5.44 8.94
N LYS A 82 -5.73 4.27 8.31
CA LYS A 82 -5.35 3.02 8.96
C LYS A 82 -3.85 2.99 9.29
N THR A 83 -3.50 3.10 10.57
CA THR A 83 -2.13 2.92 11.09
C THR A 83 -1.81 1.45 11.37
N HIS A 84 -0.52 1.08 11.33
CA HIS A 84 -0.10 -0.29 11.63
C HIS A 84 -0.15 -0.60 13.12
N LYS A 85 -0.51 -1.85 13.47
CA LYS A 85 -0.44 -2.42 14.82
C LYS A 85 -1.24 -1.67 15.92
N THR A 86 -2.28 -0.95 15.52
CA THR A 86 -3.20 -0.18 16.38
C THR A 86 -4.59 -0.79 16.49
N ALA A 87 -4.73 -2.11 16.30
CA ALA A 87 -6.03 -2.79 16.14
C ALA A 87 -6.89 -2.28 14.98
N SER A 88 -6.28 -1.55 14.03
CA SER A 88 -6.95 -0.92 12.91
C SER A 88 -7.61 -1.89 11.92
N SER A 89 -7.18 -3.15 11.86
CA SER A 89 -7.85 -4.18 11.06
C SER A 89 -9.26 -4.51 11.58
N THR A 90 -9.49 -4.36 12.88
CA THR A 90 -10.83 -4.51 13.48
C THR A 90 -11.75 -3.38 13.01
N LEU A 91 -11.29 -2.13 13.08
CA LEU A 91 -12.07 -0.97 12.64
C LEU A 91 -12.33 -1.00 11.13
N LEU A 92 -11.33 -1.36 10.31
CA LEU A 92 -11.51 -1.59 8.87
C LEU A 92 -12.62 -2.62 8.60
N ASN A 93 -12.65 -3.72 9.33
CA ASN A 93 -13.67 -4.76 9.19
C ASN A 93 -15.08 -4.29 9.56
N ILE A 94 -15.20 -3.44 10.57
CA ILE A 94 -16.45 -2.79 10.95
C ILE A 94 -16.90 -1.84 9.84
N LEU A 95 -15.99 -1.01 9.31
CA LEU A 95 -16.27 -0.07 8.22
C LEU A 95 -16.68 -0.78 6.92
N PHE A 96 -16.06 -1.92 6.59
CA PHE A 96 -16.48 -2.75 5.47
C PHE A 96 -17.92 -3.24 5.62
N ARG A 97 -18.28 -3.79 6.79
CA ARG A 97 -19.66 -4.24 7.08
C ARG A 97 -20.65 -3.08 7.06
N PHE A 98 -20.27 -1.94 7.64
CA PHE A 98 -21.08 -0.72 7.63
C PHE A 98 -21.34 -0.25 6.21
N GLY A 99 -20.31 -0.07 5.39
CA GLY A 99 -20.49 0.38 4.02
C GLY A 99 -21.23 -0.62 3.14
N GLN A 100 -21.02 -1.94 3.33
CA GLN A 100 -21.84 -2.96 2.66
C GLN A 100 -23.32 -2.84 3.02
N LYS A 101 -23.64 -2.74 4.32
CA LYS A 101 -25.02 -2.57 4.82
C LYS A 101 -25.70 -1.33 4.24
N HIS A 102 -24.95 -0.24 4.07
CA HIS A 102 -25.45 1.04 3.58
C HIS A 102 -25.19 1.28 2.09
N ARG A 103 -24.73 0.26 1.34
CA ARG A 103 -24.43 0.34 -0.11
C ARG A 103 -23.49 1.51 -0.47
N LEU A 104 -22.48 1.75 0.36
CA LEU A 104 -21.51 2.82 0.20
C LEU A 104 -20.38 2.42 -0.77
N LYS A 105 -19.88 3.39 -1.54
CA LYS A 105 -18.80 3.18 -2.49
C LYS A 105 -17.44 3.26 -1.78
N PHE A 106 -16.68 2.18 -1.84
CA PHE A 106 -15.34 2.10 -1.27
C PHE A 106 -14.26 2.44 -2.31
N ALA A 107 -13.23 3.17 -1.89
CA ALA A 107 -11.97 3.24 -2.61
C ALA A 107 -11.12 2.02 -2.23
N PHE A 108 -11.06 1.04 -3.11
CA PHE A 108 -10.21 -0.15 -2.91
C PHE A 108 -8.89 -0.02 -3.69
N PRO A 109 -7.79 -0.58 -3.19
CA PRO A 109 -6.55 -0.69 -3.95
C PRO A 109 -6.69 -1.60 -5.18
N ASN A 110 -5.86 -1.33 -6.18
CA ASN A 110 -5.76 -2.16 -7.38
C ASN A 110 -4.77 -3.32 -7.18
N GLY A 111 -5.26 -4.56 -7.06
CA GLY A 111 -4.44 -5.78 -7.00
C GLY A 111 -3.70 -6.08 -5.68
N ARG A 112 -3.62 -5.14 -4.74
CA ARG A 112 -2.95 -5.31 -3.42
C ARG A 112 -3.94 -5.18 -2.26
N ASN A 113 -3.45 -5.39 -1.04
CA ASN A 113 -4.20 -5.13 0.20
C ASN A 113 -4.05 -3.68 0.71
N ASP A 114 -3.10 -2.93 0.14
CA ASP A 114 -2.73 -1.56 0.47
C ASP A 114 -2.60 -0.69 -0.80
N PHE A 115 -2.49 0.61 -0.61
CA PHE A 115 -2.22 1.59 -1.66
C PHE A 115 -0.71 1.80 -1.81
N ASP A 116 0.00 0.74 -2.20
CA ASP A 116 1.43 0.76 -2.54
C ASP A 116 2.37 1.26 -1.44
N TYR A 117 2.08 0.93 -0.18
CA TYR A 117 2.92 1.34 0.94
C TYR A 117 4.37 0.81 0.78
N PRO A 118 5.42 1.63 1.03
CA PRO A 118 5.44 2.92 1.73
C PRO A 118 5.44 4.17 0.83
N THR A 119 5.10 4.06 -0.46
CA THR A 119 4.98 5.24 -1.33
C THR A 119 3.79 6.11 -0.89
N PHE A 120 3.85 7.41 -1.16
CA PHE A 120 2.74 8.31 -0.86
C PHE A 120 1.50 7.91 -1.67
N PHE A 121 0.33 8.01 -1.02
CA PHE A 121 -0.94 7.74 -1.67
C PHE A 121 -1.12 8.64 -2.90
N ALA A 122 -1.47 8.02 -4.02
CA ALA A 122 -1.98 8.68 -5.20
C ALA A 122 -3.36 8.11 -5.55
N ARG A 123 -4.28 8.96 -6.00
CA ARG A 123 -5.65 8.55 -6.33
C ARG A 123 -5.72 7.53 -7.48
N SER A 124 -4.70 7.48 -8.33
CA SER A 124 -4.52 6.47 -9.38
C SER A 124 -4.34 5.04 -8.85
N LEU A 125 -3.99 4.87 -7.56
CA LEU A 125 -3.89 3.57 -6.91
C LEU A 125 -5.26 2.97 -6.57
N VAL A 126 -6.32 3.77 -6.64
CA VAL A 126 -7.69 3.31 -6.44
C VAL A 126 -8.15 2.55 -7.68
N ARG A 127 -8.68 1.34 -7.46
CA ARG A 127 -9.23 0.48 -8.51
C ARG A 127 -10.31 1.23 -9.29
N ASP A 128 -10.19 1.15 -10.61
CA ASP A 128 -11.13 1.77 -11.57
C ASP A 128 -11.31 3.29 -11.38
N TYR A 129 -10.29 3.98 -10.84
CA TYR A 129 -10.33 5.43 -10.70
C TYR A 129 -10.47 6.14 -12.06
N ARG A 130 -11.31 7.17 -12.07
CA ARG A 130 -11.46 8.12 -13.17
C ARG A 130 -11.49 9.55 -12.60
N PRO A 131 -10.99 10.57 -13.31
CA PRO A 131 -11.08 11.96 -12.88
C PRO A 131 -12.51 12.33 -12.44
N GLY A 132 -12.64 13.01 -11.29
CA GLY A 132 -13.94 13.38 -10.70
C GLY A 132 -14.65 12.26 -9.93
N ALA A 133 -14.10 11.04 -9.86
CA ALA A 133 -14.72 9.95 -9.12
C ALA A 133 -14.78 10.24 -7.61
N CYS A 134 -15.99 10.12 -7.06
CA CYS A 134 -16.23 10.21 -5.62
C CYS A 134 -16.32 8.83 -4.97
N PHE A 135 -15.88 8.75 -3.72
CA PHE A 135 -15.97 7.58 -2.86
C PHE A 135 -16.51 7.97 -1.49
N ASN A 136 -17.26 7.08 -0.85
CA ASN A 136 -17.78 7.28 0.49
C ASN A 136 -16.76 6.86 1.55
N ILE A 137 -16.10 5.70 1.37
CA ILE A 137 -15.18 5.16 2.38
C ILE A 137 -13.81 4.87 1.79
N ILE A 138 -12.77 5.39 2.44
CA ILE A 138 -11.36 5.06 2.18
C ILE A 138 -10.77 4.54 3.49
N CYS A 139 -10.32 3.29 3.54
CA CYS A 139 -9.86 2.69 4.80
C CYS A 139 -8.75 1.63 4.68
N ASN A 140 -8.29 1.31 3.47
CA ASN A 140 -7.11 0.47 3.26
C ASN A 140 -5.82 1.21 3.65
N HIS A 141 -4.76 0.44 3.87
CA HIS A 141 -3.48 0.98 4.31
C HIS A 141 -2.86 1.88 3.24
N MET A 142 -2.35 3.05 3.64
CA MET A 142 -1.73 4.04 2.76
C MET A 142 -0.69 4.84 3.53
N ARG A 143 0.22 5.49 2.81
CA ARG A 143 0.93 6.66 3.35
C ARG A 143 0.17 7.92 2.96
N PHE A 144 -0.26 8.69 3.96
CA PHE A 144 -1.21 9.78 3.76
C PHE A 144 -0.67 10.90 2.86
N HIS A 145 -1.48 11.32 1.88
CA HIS A 145 -1.27 12.52 1.09
C HIS A 145 -2.60 13.28 1.03
N TYR A 146 -2.67 14.43 1.71
CA TYR A 146 -3.94 15.10 1.98
C TYR A 146 -4.71 15.45 0.70
N ASP A 147 -4.08 16.10 -0.28
CA ASP A 147 -4.78 16.57 -1.48
C ASP A 147 -5.33 15.44 -2.34
N GLU A 148 -4.56 14.36 -2.51
CA GLU A 148 -4.96 13.14 -3.23
C GLU A 148 -6.15 12.44 -2.54
N VAL A 149 -6.12 12.30 -1.22
CA VAL A 149 -7.22 11.69 -0.47
C VAL A 149 -8.45 12.61 -0.46
N ARG A 150 -8.23 13.91 -0.27
CA ARG A 150 -9.31 14.90 -0.19
C ARG A 150 -10.05 15.03 -1.51
N GLY A 151 -9.33 14.93 -2.63
CA GLY A 151 -9.89 14.93 -3.98
C GLY A 151 -10.77 13.72 -4.29
N LEU A 152 -10.81 12.68 -3.45
CA LEU A 152 -11.61 11.47 -3.68
C LEU A 152 -12.93 11.41 -2.90
N VAL A 153 -13.15 12.33 -1.97
CA VAL A 153 -14.29 12.26 -1.03
C VAL A 153 -15.10 13.56 -1.00
N PRO A 154 -16.43 13.50 -0.76
CA PRO A 154 -17.26 14.70 -0.67
C PRO A 154 -16.81 15.68 0.43
N PRO A 155 -17.21 16.97 0.33
CA PRO A 155 -16.81 17.99 1.30
C PRO A 155 -17.12 17.66 2.77
N ASN A 156 -18.19 16.93 3.03
CA ASN A 156 -18.61 16.53 4.37
C ASN A 156 -17.97 15.23 4.89
N ALA A 157 -16.94 14.70 4.22
CA ALA A 157 -16.21 13.52 4.70
C ALA A 157 -15.52 13.78 6.05
N ILE A 158 -15.63 12.84 6.97
CA ILE A 158 -14.91 12.87 8.26
C ILE A 158 -13.60 12.09 8.14
N PHE A 159 -12.55 12.58 8.77
CA PHE A 159 -11.25 11.92 8.81
C PHE A 159 -11.02 11.39 10.22
N ILE A 160 -10.76 10.09 10.33
CA ILE A 160 -10.52 9.41 11.60
C ILE A 160 -9.26 8.56 11.51
N THR A 161 -8.63 8.33 12.66
CA THR A 161 -7.49 7.43 12.81
C THR A 161 -7.54 6.76 14.18
N VAL A 162 -6.68 5.78 14.41
CA VAL A 162 -6.44 5.19 15.73
C VAL A 162 -4.95 5.23 15.98
N LEU A 163 -4.57 5.71 17.15
CA LEU A 163 -3.18 5.73 17.62
C LEU A 163 -3.02 4.72 18.75
N ARG A 164 -1.77 4.33 18.99
CA ARG A 164 -1.38 3.43 20.09
C ARG A 164 -0.14 4.01 20.75
N ASP A 165 0.01 3.75 22.05
CA ASP A 165 1.25 4.00 22.78
C ASP A 165 2.48 3.54 21.96
N PRO A 166 3.48 4.42 21.73
CA PRO A 166 4.62 4.10 20.86
C PRO A 166 5.42 2.88 21.30
N ALA A 167 5.63 2.66 22.60
CA ALA A 167 6.39 1.52 23.10
C ALA A 167 5.65 0.20 22.81
N ARG A 168 4.34 0.15 23.07
CA ARG A 168 3.50 -1.02 22.75
C ARG A 168 3.30 -1.23 21.24
N LEU A 169 3.29 -0.15 20.47
CA LEU A 169 3.26 -0.22 19.00
C LEU A 169 4.56 -0.83 18.47
N PHE A 170 5.71 -0.38 18.99
CA PHE A 170 7.02 -0.92 18.63
C PHE A 170 7.11 -2.41 18.96
N GLU A 171 6.81 -2.81 20.20
CA GLU A 171 6.77 -4.21 20.63
C GLU A 171 5.91 -5.07 19.68
N SER A 172 4.69 -4.61 19.36
CA SER A 172 3.81 -5.33 18.44
C SER A 172 4.31 -5.37 17.00
N SER A 173 5.01 -4.33 16.55
CA SER A 173 5.57 -4.22 15.20
C SER A 173 6.80 -5.12 15.06
N PHE A 174 7.68 -5.13 16.06
CA PHE A 174 8.88 -5.94 16.11
C PHE A 174 8.55 -7.43 15.92
N HIS A 175 7.60 -7.94 16.71
CA HIS A 175 7.16 -9.34 16.58
C HIS A 175 6.47 -9.63 15.24
N TYR A 176 5.66 -8.70 14.74
CA TYR A 176 4.90 -8.92 13.50
C TYR A 176 5.77 -8.87 12.24
N PHE A 177 6.69 -7.91 12.17
CA PHE A 177 7.54 -7.69 11.01
C PHE A 177 8.89 -8.41 11.09
N GLY A 178 9.25 -9.00 12.23
CA GLY A 178 10.51 -9.75 12.40
C GLY A 178 10.83 -10.70 11.23
N PRO A 179 9.90 -11.56 10.77
CA PRO A 179 10.16 -12.46 9.65
C PRO A 179 10.54 -11.79 8.32
N VAL A 180 10.25 -10.49 8.14
CA VAL A 180 10.54 -9.74 6.91
C VAL A 180 11.59 -8.64 7.10
N VAL A 181 12.15 -8.49 8.31
CA VAL A 181 13.19 -7.50 8.62
C VAL A 181 14.51 -8.21 8.88
N PRO A 182 15.48 -8.18 7.93
CA PRO A 182 16.72 -8.94 8.02
C PRO A 182 17.56 -8.68 9.27
N LEU A 183 17.49 -7.46 9.82
CA LEU A 183 18.18 -7.11 11.07
C LEU A 183 17.77 -8.03 12.23
N THR A 184 16.49 -8.38 12.32
CA THR A 184 15.97 -9.22 13.42
C THR A 184 16.35 -10.70 13.29
N TRP A 185 16.84 -11.13 12.13
CA TRP A 185 17.27 -12.51 11.91
C TRP A 185 18.63 -12.81 12.53
N LYS A 186 19.45 -11.76 12.77
CA LYS A 186 20.75 -11.86 13.44
C LYS A 186 20.64 -12.09 14.94
N LEU A 187 19.49 -11.71 15.51
CA LEU A 187 19.20 -11.86 16.93
C LEU A 187 19.03 -13.35 17.25
N SER A 188 19.82 -13.82 18.20
CA SER A 188 19.98 -15.23 18.52
C SER A 188 19.42 -15.62 19.89
N ALA A 189 19.14 -14.63 20.75
CA ALA A 189 18.57 -14.84 22.06
C ALA A 189 17.13 -15.37 21.97
N GLY A 190 16.70 -16.07 23.03
CA GLY A 190 15.30 -16.52 23.17
C GLY A 190 14.31 -15.34 23.21
N ASP A 191 14.70 -14.24 23.85
CA ASP A 191 13.99 -12.95 23.80
C ASP A 191 14.73 -11.99 22.87
N LYS A 192 14.36 -12.03 21.59
CA LYS A 192 14.94 -11.17 20.55
C LYS A 192 14.63 -9.68 20.77
N LEU A 193 13.50 -9.36 21.39
CA LEU A 193 13.16 -7.97 21.65
C LEU A 193 14.07 -7.40 22.74
N ALA A 194 14.30 -8.15 23.81
CA ALA A 194 15.23 -7.74 24.86
C ALA A 194 16.67 -7.59 24.33
N GLU A 195 17.15 -8.53 23.51
CA GLU A 195 18.46 -8.44 22.84
C GLU A 195 18.56 -7.18 21.98
N PHE A 196 17.55 -6.90 21.15
CA PHE A 196 17.53 -5.70 20.30
C PHE A 196 17.58 -4.39 21.08
N LEU A 197 16.99 -4.35 22.28
CA LEU A 197 16.97 -3.13 23.10
C LEU A 197 18.27 -2.91 23.89
N GLN A 198 19.18 -3.89 23.88
CA GLN A 198 20.49 -3.80 24.54
C GLN A 198 21.61 -3.34 23.60
N ASP A 199 21.42 -3.47 22.29
CA ASP A 199 22.30 -2.95 21.23
C ASP A 199 22.11 -1.45 20.98
#